data_AF-A0A8C7EJZ8-F1
#
_entry.id   AF-A0A8C7EJZ8-F1
#
_cell.length_a   1.000
_cell.length_b   1.000
_cell.length_c   1.000
_cell.angle_alpha   90.00
_cell.angle_beta   90.00
_cell.angle_gamma   90.00
#
_symmetry.space_group_name_H-M   'P 1'
#
loop_
_entity.id
_entity.type
_entity.pdbx_description
1 polymer ?
#
loop_
_entity_poly.entity_id
_entity_poly.type
_entity_poly.pdbx_seq_one_letter_code
_entity_poly.pdbx_strand_id
1 'polypeptide(L)'
;MPCRLDAGPALGGVLPQLVPTLRSCLQPARDPQMRLRLFSSLSRVLLSAQETVNSQGQFHHYLDTVTKDILVPSLQWHAGKTAAAIRTAAVSCLWALISSDILSEKQMQEVQETLMPDVLTTLEEDSQRTRLISCQIINRFLKTSGSVTDPEKFIKIYPELLKRLDDVSHEVRLAATSALVTWLACVPNDDGKAHYQSNIQFLYRELLVYLDDPEAAVQDAVLEVLKAGSILFPELLVRETEAVVEKHRSPAHCQQLLRYLQALPLAQ
;
A
#
# COMPACT_ATOMS: atom_id res chain seq x y z
N MET A 1 15.10 6.33 29.06
CA MET A 1 14.14 5.21 29.05
C MET A 1 12.76 5.77 28.75
N PRO A 2 12.11 5.40 27.64
CA PRO A 2 10.74 5.81 27.37
C PRO A 2 9.80 4.95 28.22
N CYS A 3 8.98 5.59 29.06
CA CYS A 3 7.83 4.92 29.71
C CYS A 3 7.01 4.23 28.62
N ARG A 4 7.01 2.89 28.63
CA ARG A 4 5.93 2.15 28.01
C ARG A 4 4.67 2.53 28.77
N LEU A 5 3.86 3.43 28.21
CA LEU A 5 2.41 3.33 28.39
C LEU A 5 2.04 1.92 27.93
N ASP A 6 2.07 0.97 28.86
CA ASP A 6 1.37 -0.29 28.73
C ASP A 6 -0.11 0.09 28.81
N ALA A 7 -0.63 0.55 27.67
CA ALA A 7 -2.04 0.73 27.47
C ALA A 7 -2.68 -0.64 27.70
N GLY A 8 -3.25 -0.84 28.88
CA GLY A 8 -3.87 -2.10 29.23
C GLY A 8 -5.26 -2.23 28.61
N PRO A 9 -5.96 -3.36 28.89
CA PRO A 9 -7.31 -3.62 28.40
C PRO A 9 -8.34 -2.58 28.88
N ALA A 10 -8.01 -1.74 29.86
CA ALA A 10 -8.86 -0.65 30.33
C ALA A 10 -9.27 0.34 29.22
N LEU A 11 -8.45 0.51 28.17
CA LEU A 11 -8.76 1.43 27.08
C LEU A 11 -10.05 1.05 26.33
N GLY A 12 -10.31 -0.24 26.11
CA GLY A 12 -11.54 -0.71 25.48
C GLY A 12 -12.81 -0.35 26.27
N GLY A 13 -12.70 -0.21 27.59
CA GLY A 13 -13.82 0.18 28.46
C GLY A 13 -14.14 1.68 28.44
N VAL A 14 -13.23 2.51 27.94
CA VAL A 14 -13.37 3.99 27.93
C VAL A 14 -13.43 4.58 26.52
N LEU A 15 -13.65 3.76 25.48
CA LEU A 15 -13.85 4.24 24.11
C LEU A 15 -14.90 5.34 23.96
N PRO A 16 -16.07 5.31 24.65
CA PRO A 16 -17.08 6.36 24.54
C PRO A 16 -16.55 7.76 24.92
N GLN A 17 -15.56 7.84 25.80
CA GLN A 17 -14.92 9.11 26.19
C GLN A 17 -13.65 9.37 25.39
N LEU A 18 -12.87 8.32 25.13
CA LEU A 18 -11.57 8.40 24.46
C LEU A 18 -11.72 8.85 23.00
N VAL A 19 -12.60 8.21 22.23
CA VAL A 19 -12.71 8.49 20.78
C VAL A 19 -13.17 9.92 20.49
N PRO A 20 -14.21 10.47 21.15
CA PRO A 20 -14.59 11.88 20.97
C PRO A 20 -13.47 12.85 21.38
N THR A 21 -12.71 12.53 22.43
CA THR A 21 -11.57 13.33 22.87
C THR A 21 -10.47 13.33 21.80
N LEU A 22 -10.10 12.16 21.30
CA LEU A 22 -9.13 12.02 20.20
C LEU A 22 -9.60 12.76 18.96
N ARG A 23 -10.87 12.61 18.57
CA ARG A 23 -11.47 13.35 17.46
C ARG A 23 -11.27 14.85 17.62
N SER A 24 -11.62 15.41 18.77
CA SER A 24 -11.50 16.86 19.03
C SER A 24 -10.04 17.34 19.04
N CYS A 25 -9.13 16.54 19.61
CA CYS A 25 -7.71 16.89 19.76
C CYS A 25 -6.90 16.70 18.48
N LEU A 26 -7.32 15.82 17.57
CA LEU A 26 -6.59 15.50 16.34
C LEU A 26 -7.01 16.34 15.12
N GLN A 27 -7.98 17.24 15.28
CA GLN A 27 -8.42 18.14 14.20
C GLN A 27 -7.30 19.03 13.64
N PRO A 28 -7.33 19.39 12.34
CA PRO A 28 -6.29 20.21 11.68
C PRO A 28 -5.93 21.51 12.41
N ALA A 29 -6.92 22.18 13.01
CA ALA A 29 -6.76 23.46 13.69
C ALA A 29 -6.10 23.38 15.10
N ARG A 30 -5.83 22.17 15.61
CA ARG A 30 -5.21 21.97 16.93
C ARG A 30 -3.70 22.08 16.87
N ASP A 31 -3.09 22.30 18.04
CA ASP A 31 -1.64 22.41 18.19
C ASP A 31 -0.90 21.22 17.54
N PRO A 32 0.01 21.46 16.58
CA PRO A 32 0.68 20.40 15.83
C PRO A 32 1.53 19.46 16.70
N GLN A 33 2.17 19.96 17.76
CA GLN A 33 3.02 19.13 18.62
C GLN A 33 2.17 18.16 19.45
N MET A 34 1.04 18.64 19.98
CA MET A 34 0.05 17.81 20.65
C MET A 34 -0.49 16.73 19.69
N ARG A 35 -0.87 17.11 18.46
CA ARG A 35 -1.37 16.16 17.45
C ARG A 35 -0.35 15.06 17.16
N LEU A 36 0.93 15.42 16.96
CA LEU A 36 2.01 14.45 16.72
C LEU A 36 2.18 13.45 17.88
N ARG A 37 2.14 13.93 19.13
CA ARG A 37 2.22 13.07 20.33
C ARG A 37 1.01 12.14 20.42
N LEU A 38 -0.19 12.65 20.14
CA LEU A 38 -1.41 11.85 20.17
C LEU A 38 -1.44 10.80 19.06
N PHE A 39 -1.08 11.13 17.81
CA PHE A 39 -0.95 10.14 16.75
C PHE A 39 0.11 9.09 17.07
N SER A 40 1.26 9.49 17.61
CA SER A 40 2.31 8.53 18.01
C SER A 40 1.82 7.55 19.08
N SER A 41 1.06 8.04 20.07
CA SER A 41 0.44 7.18 21.08
C SER A 41 -0.65 6.30 20.49
N LEU A 42 -1.50 6.85 19.62
CA LEU A 42 -2.58 6.12 18.95
C LEU A 42 -2.02 4.98 18.08
N SER A 43 -0.98 5.22 17.29
CA SER A 43 -0.31 4.18 16.48
C SER A 43 0.17 3.01 17.36
N ARG A 44 0.79 3.31 18.51
CA ARG A 44 1.23 2.27 19.45
C ARG A 44 0.09 1.44 20.04
N VAL A 45 -1.00 2.10 20.39
CA VAL A 45 -2.20 1.42 20.92
C VAL A 45 -2.84 0.55 19.84
N LEU A 46 -2.94 1.05 18.61
CA LEU A 46 -3.47 0.30 17.48
C LEU A 46 -2.64 -0.94 17.13
N LEU A 47 -1.31 -0.90 17.28
CA LEU A 47 -0.45 -2.08 17.03
C LEU A 47 -0.79 -3.29 17.93
N SER A 48 -1.37 -3.05 19.11
CA SER A 48 -1.85 -4.09 20.03
C SER A 48 -3.34 -3.90 20.27
N ALA A 49 -4.10 -3.60 19.20
CA ALA A 49 -5.50 -3.20 19.35
C ALA A 49 -6.34 -4.28 20.03
N GLN A 50 -6.07 -5.57 19.79
CA GLN A 50 -6.79 -6.67 20.41
C GLN A 50 -6.70 -6.65 21.94
N GLU A 51 -5.53 -6.28 22.49
CA GLU A 51 -5.30 -6.20 23.94
C GLU A 51 -5.64 -4.82 24.52
N THR A 52 -5.90 -3.81 23.68
CA THR A 52 -6.05 -2.42 24.10
C THR A 52 -7.41 -1.83 23.73
N VAL A 53 -7.53 -1.13 22.60
CA VAL A 53 -8.75 -0.42 22.18
C VAL A 53 -9.87 -1.37 21.78
N ASN A 54 -9.57 -2.59 21.35
CA ASN A 54 -10.55 -3.62 21.04
C ASN A 54 -10.64 -4.72 22.11
N SER A 55 -10.11 -4.50 23.32
CA SER A 55 -10.15 -5.48 24.42
C SER A 55 -11.56 -5.93 24.81
N GLN A 56 -12.58 -5.10 24.52
CA GLN A 56 -14.00 -5.37 24.77
C GLN A 56 -14.77 -5.77 23.49
N GLY A 57 -14.09 -5.90 22.34
CA GLY A 57 -14.71 -6.16 21.03
C GLY A 57 -15.54 -5.00 20.46
N GLN A 58 -15.51 -3.82 21.09
CA GLN A 58 -16.38 -2.68 20.77
C GLN A 58 -15.75 -1.66 19.82
N PHE A 59 -14.50 -1.85 19.38
CA PHE A 59 -13.81 -0.83 18.57
C PHE A 59 -14.52 -0.55 17.24
N HIS A 60 -15.15 -1.57 16.67
CA HIS A 60 -15.86 -1.45 15.40
C HIS A 60 -16.95 -0.36 15.37
N HIS A 61 -17.59 -0.05 16.50
CA HIS A 61 -18.56 1.05 16.60
C HIS A 61 -17.94 2.44 16.36
N TYR A 62 -16.63 2.56 16.49
CA TYR A 62 -15.89 3.81 16.38
C TYR A 62 -15.03 3.90 15.11
N LEU A 63 -15.02 2.85 14.28
CA LEU A 63 -14.18 2.77 13.10
C LEU A 63 -14.41 3.95 12.15
N ASP A 64 -15.68 4.30 11.92
CA ASP A 64 -16.07 5.43 11.06
C ASP A 64 -15.50 6.77 11.57
N THR A 65 -15.57 7.01 12.87
CA THR A 65 -14.97 8.21 13.47
C THR A 65 -13.45 8.20 13.36
N VAL A 66 -12.81 7.05 13.58
CA VAL A 66 -11.35 6.93 13.46
C VAL A 66 -10.91 7.16 12.02
N THR A 67 -11.61 6.62 11.04
CA THR A 67 -11.24 6.77 9.62
C THR A 67 -11.58 8.17 9.12
N LYS A 68 -12.86 8.57 9.17
CA LYS A 68 -13.36 9.79 8.51
C LYS A 68 -13.09 11.07 9.30
N ASP A 69 -13.21 11.04 10.62
CA ASP A 69 -13.06 12.26 11.42
C ASP A 69 -11.63 12.49 11.96
N ILE A 70 -10.79 11.44 12.01
CA ILE A 70 -9.43 11.51 12.56
C ILE A 70 -8.37 11.35 11.47
N LEU A 71 -8.40 10.24 10.71
CA LEU A 71 -7.34 9.92 9.74
C LEU A 71 -7.46 10.77 8.47
N VAL A 72 -8.62 10.79 7.80
CA VAL A 72 -8.82 11.56 6.55
C VAL A 72 -8.33 13.01 6.66
N PRO A 73 -8.73 13.82 7.68
CA PRO A 73 -8.30 15.23 7.77
C PRO A 73 -6.79 15.39 8.00
N SER A 74 -6.13 14.36 8.52
CA SER A 74 -4.70 14.38 8.83
C SER A 74 -3.84 13.76 7.73
N LEU A 75 -4.44 13.12 6.73
CA LEU A 75 -3.78 12.64 5.51
C LEU A 75 -3.81 13.66 4.38
N GLN A 76 -4.76 14.61 4.40
CA GLN A 76 -4.83 15.70 3.41
C GLN A 76 -3.50 16.45 3.27
N TRP A 77 -3.09 16.68 2.02
CA TRP A 77 -1.84 17.38 1.73
C TRP A 77 -1.91 18.84 2.18
N HIS A 78 -0.85 19.25 2.87
CA HIS A 78 -0.59 20.63 3.28
C HIS A 78 0.92 20.86 3.26
N ALA A 79 1.34 22.04 2.82
CA ALA A 79 2.74 22.40 2.74
C ALA A 79 3.41 22.50 4.13
N GLY A 80 4.72 22.19 4.17
CA GLY A 80 5.57 22.39 5.34
C GLY A 80 5.89 21.13 6.13
N LYS A 81 7.06 21.13 6.78
CA LYS A 81 7.64 19.97 7.48
C LYS A 81 6.74 19.42 8.60
N THR A 82 6.07 20.31 9.34
CA THR A 82 5.16 19.92 10.41
C THR A 82 3.94 19.17 9.87
N ALA A 83 3.38 19.62 8.74
CA ALA A 83 2.25 18.95 8.12
C ALA A 83 2.65 17.57 7.55
N ALA A 84 3.83 17.47 6.92
CA ALA A 84 4.39 16.19 6.46
C ALA A 84 4.62 15.21 7.63
N ALA A 85 5.12 15.69 8.77
CA ALA A 85 5.28 14.87 9.97
C ALA A 85 3.93 14.34 10.51
N ILE A 86 2.88 15.17 10.45
CA ILE A 86 1.52 14.75 10.85
C ILE A 86 0.98 13.68 9.90
N ARG A 87 1.14 13.85 8.57
CA ARG A 87 0.76 12.82 7.59
C ARG A 87 1.51 11.52 7.83
N THR A 88 2.81 11.58 8.10
CA THR A 88 3.63 10.41 8.46
C THR A 88 3.07 9.69 9.69
N ALA A 89 2.66 10.44 10.71
CA ALA A 89 2.07 9.87 11.93
C ALA A 89 0.68 9.26 11.67
N ALA A 90 -0.16 9.91 10.85
CA ALA A 90 -1.47 9.41 10.46
C ALA A 90 -1.38 8.14 9.62
N VAL A 91 -0.49 8.09 8.62
CA VAL A 91 -0.17 6.89 7.82
C VAL A 91 0.31 5.75 8.74
N SER A 92 1.13 6.05 9.74
CA SER A 92 1.57 5.05 10.73
C SER A 92 0.42 4.53 11.62
N CYS A 93 -0.58 5.36 11.93
CA CYS A 93 -1.81 4.91 12.60
C CYS A 93 -2.65 4.02 11.70
N LEU A 94 -2.81 4.38 10.43
CA LEU A 94 -3.55 3.56 9.47
C LEU A 94 -2.90 2.18 9.31
N TRP A 95 -1.58 2.14 9.11
CA TRP A 95 -0.83 0.89 9.05
C TRP A 95 -1.04 0.05 10.31
N ALA A 96 -0.88 0.64 11.49
CA ALA A 96 -1.10 -0.06 12.76
C ALA A 96 -2.51 -0.66 12.87
N LEU A 97 -3.54 0.09 12.46
CA LEU A 97 -4.93 -0.36 12.48
C LEU A 97 -5.18 -1.55 11.53
N ILE A 98 -4.69 -1.50 10.29
CA ILE A 98 -4.96 -2.55 9.30
C ILE A 98 -4.08 -3.79 9.48
N SER A 99 -3.00 -3.66 10.26
CA SER A 99 -2.11 -4.75 10.67
C SER A 99 -2.48 -5.39 12.01
N SER A 100 -3.48 -4.88 12.74
CA SER A 100 -3.83 -5.38 14.07
C SER A 100 -4.82 -6.55 14.06
N ASP A 101 -5.27 -7.00 12.88
CA ASP A 101 -6.21 -8.11 12.66
C ASP A 101 -7.55 -8.01 13.43
N ILE A 102 -7.95 -6.80 13.87
CA ILE A 102 -9.23 -6.57 14.56
C ILE A 102 -10.39 -6.29 13.61
N LEU A 103 -10.09 -6.01 12.33
CA LEU A 103 -11.06 -5.62 11.32
C LEU A 103 -11.57 -6.85 10.58
N SER A 104 -12.88 -6.96 10.42
CA SER A 104 -13.45 -7.94 9.48
C SER A 104 -13.13 -7.56 8.03
N GLU A 105 -13.28 -8.50 7.10
CA GLU A 105 -13.07 -8.24 5.66
C GLU A 105 -13.93 -7.07 5.15
N LYS A 106 -15.20 -7.01 5.56
CA LYS A 106 -16.10 -5.90 5.23
C LYS A 106 -15.59 -4.56 5.77
N GLN A 107 -15.13 -4.53 7.02
CA GLN A 107 -14.57 -3.31 7.62
C GLN A 107 -13.28 -2.88 6.94
N MET A 108 -12.43 -3.83 6.54
CA MET A 108 -11.22 -3.54 5.77
C MET A 108 -11.55 -2.91 4.41
N GLN A 109 -12.57 -3.43 3.71
CA GLN A 109 -13.05 -2.85 2.46
C GLN A 109 -13.59 -1.42 2.66
N GLU A 110 -14.39 -1.17 3.69
CA GLU A 110 -14.90 0.17 4.02
C GLU A 110 -13.75 1.16 4.33
N VAL A 111 -12.73 0.72 5.08
CA VAL A 111 -11.52 1.50 5.38
C VAL A 111 -10.75 1.81 4.09
N GLN A 112 -10.57 0.81 3.23
CA GLN A 112 -9.89 0.95 1.95
C GLN A 112 -10.62 1.96 1.04
N GLU A 113 -11.92 1.80 0.84
CA GLU A 113 -12.72 2.71 0.00
C GLU A 113 -12.63 4.15 0.49
N THR A 114 -12.61 4.33 1.81
CA THR A 114 -12.51 5.65 2.44
C THR A 114 -11.12 6.27 2.27
N LEU A 115 -10.04 5.49 2.45
CA LEU A 115 -8.69 6.04 2.63
C LEU A 115 -7.75 5.83 1.44
N MET A 116 -8.07 4.96 0.48
CA MET A 116 -7.22 4.72 -0.70
C MET A 116 -6.84 6.00 -1.45
N PRO A 117 -7.76 6.95 -1.73
CA PRO A 117 -7.39 8.19 -2.43
C PRO A 117 -6.31 8.98 -1.68
N ASP A 118 -6.46 9.11 -0.37
CA ASP A 118 -5.51 9.84 0.47
C ASP A 118 -4.16 9.13 0.56
N VAL A 119 -4.17 7.79 0.70
CA VAL A 119 -2.93 6.98 0.74
C VAL A 119 -2.16 7.04 -0.59
N LEU A 120 -2.85 7.14 -1.73
CA LEU A 120 -2.17 7.33 -3.02
C LEU A 120 -1.41 8.66 -3.04
N THR A 121 -1.97 9.74 -2.47
CA THR A 121 -1.26 11.02 -2.40
C THR A 121 -0.04 10.99 -1.49
N THR A 122 -0.03 10.13 -0.46
CA THR A 122 1.12 10.03 0.46
C THR A 122 2.31 9.27 -0.13
N LEU A 123 2.15 8.65 -1.30
CA LEU A 123 3.29 8.10 -2.06
C LEU A 123 4.24 9.21 -2.53
N GLU A 124 3.79 10.45 -2.73
CA GLU A 124 4.61 11.58 -3.21
C GLU A 124 5.29 12.37 -2.08
N GLU A 125 5.24 11.88 -0.83
CA GLU A 125 5.84 12.57 0.32
C GLU A 125 7.38 12.51 0.32
N ASP A 126 8.04 13.60 0.73
CA ASP A 126 9.52 13.63 0.86
C ASP A 126 10.08 12.57 1.82
N SER A 127 9.28 12.18 2.82
CA SER A 127 9.64 11.18 3.83
C SER A 127 9.65 9.77 3.23
N GLN A 128 10.84 9.16 3.14
CA GLN A 128 11.01 7.74 2.76
C GLN A 128 10.08 6.83 3.56
N ARG A 129 9.98 7.04 4.87
CA ARG A 129 9.12 6.24 5.75
C ARG A 129 7.66 6.31 5.33
N THR A 130 7.18 7.49 4.95
CA THR A 130 5.79 7.68 4.53
C THR A 130 5.52 6.96 3.22
N ARG A 131 6.41 7.09 2.24
CA ARG A 131 6.28 6.39 0.96
C ARG A 131 6.32 4.87 1.14
N LEU A 132 7.26 4.35 1.94
CA LEU A 132 7.38 2.94 2.28
C LEU A 132 6.09 2.38 2.90
N ILE A 133 5.59 3.02 3.96
CA ILE A 133 4.37 2.57 4.64
C ILE A 133 3.16 2.70 3.71
N SER A 134 3.10 3.72 2.86
CA SER A 134 2.01 3.88 1.88
C SER A 134 1.97 2.72 0.88
N CYS A 135 3.12 2.30 0.34
CA CYS A 135 3.20 1.10 -0.51
C CYS A 135 2.70 -0.15 0.22
N GLN A 136 3.06 -0.31 1.50
CA GLN A 136 2.63 -1.45 2.33
C GLN A 136 1.12 -1.43 2.61
N ILE A 137 0.55 -0.26 2.89
CA ILE A 137 -0.90 -0.09 3.07
C ILE A 137 -1.65 -0.47 1.80
N ILE A 138 -1.21 0.04 0.64
CA ILE A 138 -1.83 -0.28 -0.66
C ILE A 138 -1.76 -1.79 -0.91
N ASN A 139 -0.60 -2.42 -0.69
CA ASN A 139 -0.45 -3.87 -0.81
C ASN A 139 -1.43 -4.64 0.09
N ARG A 140 -1.58 -4.20 1.35
CA ARG A 140 -2.50 -4.84 2.30
C ARG A 140 -3.96 -4.68 1.85
N PHE A 141 -4.36 -3.48 1.43
CA PHE A 141 -5.70 -3.22 0.87
C PHE A 141 -6.00 -4.10 -0.33
N LEU A 142 -5.06 -4.21 -1.29
CA LEU A 142 -5.24 -5.07 -2.45
C LEU A 142 -5.37 -6.55 -2.08
N LYS A 143 -4.60 -7.06 -1.09
CA LYS A 143 -4.70 -8.45 -0.62
C LYS A 143 -6.04 -8.77 0.05
N THR A 144 -6.69 -7.78 0.63
CA THR A 144 -7.99 -7.92 1.31
C THR A 144 -9.17 -7.55 0.42
N SER A 145 -8.89 -7.02 -0.77
CA SER A 145 -9.91 -6.78 -1.79
C SER A 145 -10.34 -8.12 -2.37
N GLY A 146 -11.65 -8.31 -2.52
CA GLY A 146 -12.19 -9.40 -3.35
C GLY A 146 -11.97 -9.10 -4.84
N SER A 147 -12.97 -9.36 -5.66
CA SER A 147 -12.95 -8.92 -7.06
C SER A 147 -12.89 -7.40 -7.18
N VAL A 148 -12.30 -6.91 -8.28
CA VAL A 148 -12.28 -5.48 -8.61
C VAL A 148 -13.73 -4.98 -8.77
N THR A 149 -14.17 -4.11 -7.85
CA THR A 149 -15.54 -3.56 -7.85
C THR A 149 -15.67 -2.28 -8.68
N ASP A 150 -14.58 -1.54 -8.86
CA ASP A 150 -14.51 -0.29 -9.63
C ASP A 150 -13.25 -0.29 -10.52
N PRO A 151 -13.36 -0.75 -11.79
CA PRO A 151 -12.24 -0.83 -12.72
C PRO A 151 -11.52 0.51 -12.93
N GLU A 152 -12.26 1.63 -13.00
CA GLU A 152 -11.68 2.95 -13.27
C GLU A 152 -10.82 3.46 -12.12
N LYS A 153 -11.22 3.21 -10.86
CA LYS A 153 -10.36 3.52 -9.71
C LYS A 153 -9.21 2.55 -9.60
N PHE A 154 -9.44 1.28 -9.87
CA PHE A 154 -8.44 0.22 -9.76
C PHE A 154 -7.25 0.43 -10.72
N ILE A 155 -7.50 0.82 -11.97
CA ILE A 155 -6.43 1.10 -12.95
C ILE A 155 -5.57 2.31 -12.58
N LYS A 156 -6.04 3.20 -11.69
CA LYS A 156 -5.27 4.37 -11.24
C LYS A 156 -4.23 4.02 -10.18
N ILE A 157 -4.25 2.80 -9.62
CA ILE A 157 -3.33 2.40 -8.55
C ILE A 157 -1.94 2.07 -9.10
N TYR A 158 -1.86 1.24 -10.15
CA TYR A 158 -0.57 0.75 -10.65
C TYR A 158 0.38 1.85 -11.15
N PRO A 159 -0.06 2.96 -11.79
CA PRO A 159 0.86 4.00 -12.24
C PRO A 159 1.51 4.71 -11.05
N GLU A 160 0.77 4.91 -9.94
CA GLU A 160 1.32 5.55 -8.74
C GLU A 160 2.34 4.65 -8.03
N LEU A 161 2.12 3.33 -8.02
CA LEU A 161 3.11 2.36 -7.54
C LEU A 161 4.33 2.28 -8.47
N LEU A 162 4.11 2.30 -9.78
CA LEU A 162 5.19 2.23 -10.78
C LEU A 162 6.16 3.41 -10.65
N LYS A 163 5.67 4.63 -10.41
CA LYS A 163 6.52 5.81 -10.13
C LYS A 163 7.41 5.64 -8.89
N ARG A 164 7.15 4.67 -8.02
CA ARG A 164 8.00 4.39 -6.85
C ARG A 164 9.15 3.45 -7.17
N LEU A 165 9.24 2.91 -8.38
CA LEU A 165 10.45 2.22 -8.84
C LEU A 165 11.56 3.23 -9.23
N ASP A 166 11.24 4.52 -9.38
CA ASP A 166 12.24 5.60 -9.48
C ASP A 166 12.70 6.14 -8.11
N ASP A 167 12.28 5.52 -6.99
CA ASP A 167 12.61 6.00 -5.66
C ASP A 167 14.10 5.84 -5.34
N VAL A 168 14.68 6.83 -4.65
CA VAL A 168 16.07 6.78 -4.16
C VAL A 168 16.30 5.64 -3.16
N SER A 169 15.26 5.24 -2.41
CA SER A 169 15.33 4.13 -1.46
C SER A 169 14.90 2.82 -2.11
N HIS A 170 15.80 1.85 -2.13
CA HIS A 170 15.50 0.50 -2.63
C HIS A 170 14.41 -0.19 -1.80
N GLU A 171 14.27 0.12 -0.50
CA GLU A 171 13.17 -0.43 0.31
C GLU A 171 11.80 0.02 -0.21
N VAL A 172 11.68 1.29 -0.64
CA VAL A 172 10.45 1.80 -1.24
C VAL A 172 10.20 1.14 -2.59
N ARG A 173 11.25 0.98 -3.42
CA ARG A 173 11.16 0.25 -4.69
C ARG A 173 10.66 -1.17 -4.47
N LEU A 174 11.25 -1.92 -3.56
CA LEU A 174 10.84 -3.29 -3.21
C LEU A 174 9.39 -3.36 -2.72
N ALA A 175 8.96 -2.41 -1.87
CA ALA A 175 7.59 -2.38 -1.38
C ALA A 175 6.58 -2.07 -2.48
N ALA A 176 6.91 -1.17 -3.40
CA ALA A 176 6.09 -0.86 -4.56
C ALA A 176 5.99 -2.05 -5.52
N THR A 177 7.12 -2.71 -5.80
CA THR A 177 7.19 -3.94 -6.57
C THR A 177 6.31 -5.04 -5.97
N SER A 178 6.35 -5.24 -4.64
CA SER A 178 5.45 -6.18 -3.95
C SER A 178 3.97 -5.81 -4.10
N ALA A 179 3.63 -4.53 -4.04
CA ALA A 179 2.25 -4.07 -4.25
C ALA A 179 1.79 -4.29 -5.71
N LEU A 180 2.68 -4.13 -6.69
CA LEU A 180 2.40 -4.39 -8.10
C LEU A 180 2.12 -5.88 -8.39
N VAL A 181 2.82 -6.80 -7.71
CA VAL A 181 2.48 -8.25 -7.76
C VAL A 181 1.02 -8.46 -7.35
N THR A 182 0.64 -7.90 -6.20
CA THR A 182 -0.73 -8.04 -5.70
C THR A 182 -1.73 -7.36 -6.63
N TRP A 183 -1.42 -6.20 -7.19
CA TRP A 183 -2.28 -5.52 -8.16
C TRP A 183 -2.52 -6.40 -9.40
N LEU A 184 -1.47 -7.01 -9.97
CA LEU A 184 -1.61 -7.95 -11.09
C LEU A 184 -2.49 -9.14 -10.72
N ALA A 185 -2.33 -9.69 -9.51
CA ALA A 185 -3.15 -10.81 -9.03
C ALA A 185 -4.64 -10.46 -8.84
N CYS A 186 -4.97 -9.17 -8.65
CA CYS A 186 -6.35 -8.70 -8.57
C CYS A 186 -7.02 -8.57 -9.95
N VAL A 187 -6.26 -8.54 -11.06
CA VAL A 187 -6.84 -8.49 -12.40
C VAL A 187 -7.58 -9.81 -12.69
N PRO A 188 -8.84 -9.78 -13.17
CA PRO A 188 -9.56 -10.99 -13.57
C PRO A 188 -8.73 -11.78 -14.59
N ASN A 189 -8.71 -13.11 -14.48
CA ASN A 189 -8.04 -13.99 -15.46
C ASN A 189 -9.03 -14.69 -16.41
N ASP A 190 -10.22 -14.11 -16.57
CA ASP A 190 -11.24 -14.51 -17.51
C ASP A 190 -11.29 -13.54 -18.70
N ASP A 191 -12.36 -13.57 -19.50
CA ASP A 191 -12.56 -12.66 -20.63
C ASP A 191 -12.50 -11.17 -20.23
N GLY A 192 -12.76 -10.85 -18.95
CA GLY A 192 -12.64 -9.51 -18.39
C GLY A 192 -11.21 -8.96 -18.41
N LYS A 193 -10.18 -9.81 -18.53
CA LYS A 193 -8.78 -9.37 -18.59
C LYS A 193 -8.48 -8.47 -19.78
N ALA A 194 -9.20 -8.64 -20.89
CA ALA A 194 -9.05 -7.85 -22.11
C ALA A 194 -9.16 -6.34 -21.86
N HIS A 195 -10.00 -5.92 -20.91
CA HIS A 195 -10.14 -4.52 -20.50
C HIS A 195 -8.83 -3.91 -20.00
N TYR A 196 -7.96 -4.73 -19.40
CA TYR A 196 -6.70 -4.30 -18.79
C TYR A 196 -5.49 -4.46 -19.72
N GLN A 197 -5.65 -5.01 -20.92
CA GLN A 197 -4.53 -5.38 -21.80
C GLN A 197 -3.56 -4.23 -22.07
N SER A 198 -4.08 -3.04 -22.41
CA SER A 198 -3.22 -1.87 -22.70
C SER A 198 -2.46 -1.38 -21.45
N ASN A 199 -3.11 -1.44 -20.28
CA ASN A 199 -2.49 -1.07 -19.00
C ASN A 199 -1.39 -2.06 -18.62
N ILE A 200 -1.64 -3.36 -18.79
CA ILE A 200 -0.67 -4.42 -18.51
C ILE A 200 0.50 -4.37 -19.50
N GLN A 201 0.25 -4.11 -20.79
CA GLN A 201 1.30 -3.89 -21.78
C GLN A 201 2.24 -2.77 -21.37
N PHE A 202 1.65 -1.63 -20.98
CA PHE A 202 2.41 -0.48 -20.52
C PHE A 202 3.21 -0.83 -19.27
N LEU A 203 2.59 -1.45 -18.26
CA LEU A 203 3.28 -1.88 -17.05
C LEU A 203 4.44 -2.84 -17.33
N TYR A 204 4.29 -3.82 -18.24
CA TYR A 204 5.39 -4.71 -18.62
C TYR A 204 6.57 -3.95 -19.24
N ARG A 205 6.31 -3.03 -20.18
CA ARG A 205 7.37 -2.23 -20.80
C ARG A 205 8.17 -1.45 -19.77
N GLU A 206 7.47 -0.82 -18.83
CA GLU A 206 8.10 0.00 -17.80
C GLU A 206 8.85 -0.87 -16.78
N LEU A 207 8.25 -1.98 -16.33
CA LEU A 207 8.91 -2.92 -15.41
C LEU A 207 10.17 -3.54 -15.99
N LEU A 208 10.17 -3.87 -17.29
CA LEU A 208 11.33 -4.47 -17.94
C LEU A 208 12.58 -3.59 -17.78
N VAL A 209 12.46 -2.27 -17.81
CA VAL A 209 13.59 -1.34 -17.59
C VAL A 209 14.27 -1.59 -16.24
N TYR A 210 13.51 -1.95 -15.20
CA TYR A 210 14.03 -2.17 -13.85
C TYR A 210 14.67 -3.56 -13.64
N LEU A 211 14.70 -4.41 -14.66
CA LEU A 211 15.62 -5.57 -14.65
C LEU A 211 17.10 -5.12 -14.70
N ASP A 212 17.37 -3.85 -15.03
CA ASP A 212 18.67 -3.20 -14.95
C ASP A 212 18.85 -2.29 -13.71
N ASP A 213 17.97 -2.38 -12.70
CA ASP A 213 18.09 -1.60 -11.46
C ASP A 213 19.49 -1.77 -10.83
N PRO A 214 20.12 -0.72 -10.26
CA PRO A 214 21.43 -0.87 -9.62
C PRO A 214 21.45 -1.86 -8.46
N GLU A 215 20.32 -2.14 -7.81
CA GLU A 215 20.19 -3.06 -6.69
C GLU A 215 19.70 -4.43 -7.16
N ALA A 216 20.52 -5.47 -6.99
CA ALA A 216 20.18 -6.84 -7.39
C ALA A 216 18.87 -7.34 -6.76
N ALA A 217 18.59 -6.97 -5.51
CA ALA A 217 17.33 -7.34 -4.86
C ALA A 217 16.10 -6.75 -5.58
N VAL A 218 16.23 -5.56 -6.17
CA VAL A 218 15.14 -4.94 -6.95
C VAL A 218 15.01 -5.62 -8.30
N GLN A 219 16.12 -5.94 -8.97
CA GLN A 219 16.10 -6.73 -10.23
C GLN A 219 15.37 -8.05 -10.04
N ASP A 220 15.71 -8.79 -8.97
CA ASP A 220 15.08 -10.06 -8.64
C ASP A 220 13.60 -9.88 -8.33
N ALA A 221 13.24 -8.86 -7.54
CA ALA A 221 11.84 -8.57 -7.23
C ALA A 221 11.03 -8.23 -8.48
N VAL A 222 11.57 -7.41 -9.40
CA VAL A 222 10.93 -7.04 -10.67
C VAL A 222 10.77 -8.26 -11.58
N LEU A 223 11.77 -9.13 -11.64
CA LEU A 223 11.67 -10.40 -12.36
C LEU A 223 10.51 -11.24 -11.82
N GLU A 224 10.35 -11.34 -10.50
CA GLU A 224 9.23 -12.07 -9.90
C GLU A 224 7.87 -11.41 -10.20
N VAL A 225 7.78 -10.07 -10.32
CA VAL A 225 6.56 -9.39 -10.76
C VAL A 225 6.18 -9.75 -12.19
N LEU A 226 7.16 -9.74 -13.10
CA LEU A 226 6.93 -10.10 -14.50
C LEU A 226 6.51 -11.57 -14.64
N LYS A 227 7.12 -12.48 -13.86
CA LYS A 227 6.69 -13.88 -13.79
C LYS A 227 5.28 -14.02 -13.23
N ALA A 228 4.95 -13.34 -12.13
CA ALA A 228 3.60 -13.37 -11.56
C ALA A 228 2.56 -12.82 -12.54
N GLY A 229 2.92 -11.75 -13.26
CA GLY A 229 2.09 -11.15 -14.30
C GLY A 229 1.86 -12.06 -15.50
N SER A 230 2.80 -12.95 -15.84
CA SER A 230 2.78 -13.76 -17.08
C SER A 230 1.49 -14.55 -17.34
N ILE A 231 0.69 -14.85 -16.32
CA ILE A 231 -0.64 -15.43 -16.47
C ILE A 231 -1.58 -14.52 -17.30
N LEU A 232 -1.30 -13.22 -17.31
CA LEU A 232 -1.97 -12.16 -18.05
C LEU A 232 -1.16 -11.85 -19.31
N PHE A 233 -1.68 -12.26 -20.47
CA PHE A 233 -1.09 -11.97 -21.78
C PHE A 233 0.39 -12.40 -21.91
N PRO A 234 0.71 -13.70 -21.77
CA PRO A 234 2.10 -14.18 -21.83
C PRO A 234 2.79 -13.84 -23.17
N GLU A 235 2.08 -13.91 -24.29
CA GLU A 235 2.62 -13.59 -25.62
C GLU A 235 3.05 -12.12 -25.73
N LEU A 236 2.29 -11.25 -25.07
CA LEU A 236 2.61 -9.84 -24.97
C LEU A 236 3.90 -9.63 -24.19
N LEU A 237 4.04 -10.30 -23.04
CA LEU A 237 5.24 -10.19 -22.23
C LEU A 237 6.48 -10.75 -22.95
N VAL A 238 6.35 -11.84 -23.69
CA VAL A 238 7.43 -12.36 -24.56
C VAL A 238 7.87 -11.28 -25.55
N ARG A 239 6.93 -10.72 -26.32
CA ARG A 239 7.23 -9.70 -27.34
C ARG A 239 7.91 -8.48 -26.75
N GLU A 240 7.42 -7.96 -25.62
CA GLU A 240 8.00 -6.79 -24.97
C GLU A 240 9.40 -7.09 -24.42
N THR A 241 9.63 -8.30 -23.89
CA THR A 241 10.95 -8.74 -23.39
C THR A 241 11.96 -8.88 -24.53
N GLU A 242 11.59 -9.52 -25.64
CA GLU A 242 12.44 -9.66 -26.83
C GLU A 242 12.83 -8.30 -27.42
N ALA A 243 11.94 -7.30 -27.36
CA ALA A 243 12.20 -5.96 -27.87
C ALA A 243 13.26 -5.17 -27.09
N VAL A 244 13.60 -5.61 -25.87
CA VAL A 244 14.52 -4.89 -24.97
C VAL A 244 15.75 -5.70 -24.54
N VAL A 245 15.76 -7.03 -24.66
CA VAL A 245 16.86 -7.89 -24.15
C VAL A 245 18.27 -7.43 -24.55
N GLU A 246 18.48 -7.02 -25.81
CA GLU A 246 19.79 -6.55 -26.31
C GLU A 246 20.12 -5.10 -25.90
N LYS A 247 19.17 -4.39 -25.29
CA LYS A 247 19.33 -3.00 -24.79
C LYS A 247 19.74 -2.94 -23.32
N HIS A 248 19.57 -4.05 -22.60
CA HIS A 248 19.93 -4.15 -21.19
C HIS A 248 21.45 -4.16 -20.99
N ARG A 249 21.91 -3.63 -19.85
CA ARG A 249 23.30 -3.72 -19.40
C ARG A 249 23.75 -5.18 -19.27
N SER A 250 22.85 -6.03 -18.80
CA SER A 250 23.01 -7.48 -18.75
C SER A 250 21.74 -8.17 -19.25
N PRO A 251 21.82 -9.05 -20.25
CA PRO A 251 20.62 -9.74 -20.75
C PRO A 251 20.14 -10.87 -19.83
N ALA A 252 20.84 -11.15 -18.72
CA ALA A 252 20.63 -12.36 -17.91
C ALA A 252 19.20 -12.49 -17.36
N HIS A 253 18.65 -11.44 -16.75
CA HIS A 253 17.29 -11.45 -16.20
C HIS A 253 16.22 -11.53 -17.30
N CYS A 254 16.40 -10.83 -18.42
CA CYS A 254 15.52 -10.95 -19.59
C CYS A 254 15.54 -12.38 -20.17
N GLN A 255 16.72 -12.98 -20.32
CA GLN A 255 16.86 -14.37 -20.79
C GLN A 255 16.27 -15.37 -19.78
N GLN A 256 16.39 -15.10 -18.48
CA GLN A 256 15.73 -15.90 -17.45
C GLN A 256 14.20 -15.80 -17.55
N LEU A 257 13.66 -14.60 -17.77
CA LEU A 257 12.24 -14.38 -17.98
C LEU A 257 11.74 -15.10 -19.24
N LEU A 258 12.43 -14.97 -20.38
CA LEU A 258 12.07 -15.67 -21.61
C LEU A 258 12.07 -17.20 -21.45
N ARG A 259 13.09 -17.77 -20.78
CA ARG A 259 13.12 -19.20 -20.48
C ARG A 259 11.95 -19.63 -19.60
N TYR A 260 11.57 -18.81 -18.63
CA TYR A 260 10.39 -19.07 -17.81
C TYR A 260 9.11 -19.06 -18.64
N LEU A 261 8.92 -18.05 -19.51
CA LEU A 261 7.74 -17.92 -20.36
C LEU A 261 7.61 -19.05 -21.37
N GLN A 262 8.72 -19.52 -21.96
CA GLN A 262 8.76 -20.67 -22.87
C GLN A 262 8.39 -21.99 -22.19
N ALA A 263 8.62 -22.09 -20.88
CA ALA A 263 8.28 -23.28 -20.09
C ALA A 263 6.82 -23.26 -19.58
N LEU A 264 6.08 -22.16 -19.77
CA LEU A 264 4.67 -22.11 -19.40
C LEU A 264 3.87 -23.05 -20.31
N PRO A 265 2.89 -23.79 -19.77
CA PRO A 265 1.95 -24.53 -20.60
C PRO A 265 1.26 -23.55 -21.56
N LEU A 266 1.19 -23.89 -22.84
CA LEU A 266 0.36 -23.16 -23.79
C LEU A 266 -1.07 -23.15 -23.22
N ALA A 267 -1.59 -21.97 -22.92
CA ALA A 267 -2.98 -21.81 -22.52
C ALA A 267 -3.86 -22.37 -23.64
N GLN A 268 -4.63 -23.42 -23.34
CA GLN A 268 -5.68 -23.95 -24.21
C GLN A 268 -6.88 -23.01 -24.22
#